data_AF-A0A2D5AQF3-F1
#
_entry.id   AF-A0A2D5AQF3-F1
#
_cell.length_a   1.000
_cell.length_b   1.000
_cell.length_c   1.000
_cell.angle_alpha   90.00
_cell.angle_beta   90.00
_cell.angle_gamma   90.00
#
_symmetry.space_group_name_H-M   'P 1'
#
loop_
_entity.id
_entity.type
_entity.pdbx_description
1 polymer ?
#
loop_
_entity_poly.entity_id
_entity_poly.type
_entity_poly.pdbx_seq_one_letter_code
_entity_poly.pdbx_strand_id
1 'polypeptide(L)'
;MKMLVLSLLRVNLAIWLSLNLVSTSIAGDWPIFRGPDLNGISREEGLPAEGTAKVIWKANLGLGYSAPVIAGGSVIISGHDGKETDTLFCFDEVTGEERWTRSYPQPLGDLYFQGGTTGTATIEGDRVYHAARQGELVCLDLTTGQVIWEKHLKEDFGYSMPTWGFSGAPLPKGDHLYVTAGESGLALKKSDGSLVWQSEDEEAGYSTPYPFEKNGKLFLIFSNKRAYVCVEAETGMPVWEYRWMTRYGVNSADPIVSGDYIFISSGYGKGAVLAKWTGEGDPERVWQNRDMKTQMNAVILVDGHLYGVDGNESQDGTGLKCLDMMTGETKWLEESVGHGTATVVGDQLLVLSEQGTLQIAKVSPNGYEPTLTQEVVSPRVWTVPVFANGRIYARSGGGDFVALEIQ
;
A
#
# COMPACT_ATOMS: atom_id res chain seq x y z
N MET A 1 16.68 -77.42 -46.04
CA MET A 1 16.24 -77.73 -44.67
C MET A 1 16.31 -76.43 -43.86
N LYS A 2 15.15 -75.96 -43.37
CA LYS A 2 14.84 -74.88 -42.38
C LYS A 2 16.05 -74.10 -41.82
N MET A 3 16.06 -72.77 -41.69
CA MET A 3 15.08 -71.99 -40.90
C MET A 3 15.28 -70.47 -41.08
N LEU A 4 14.17 -69.73 -41.10
CA LEU A 4 14.04 -68.28 -40.87
C LEU A 4 14.59 -67.90 -39.48
N VAL A 5 15.21 -66.72 -39.35
CA VAL A 5 15.14 -65.87 -38.14
C VAL A 5 14.97 -64.40 -38.55
N LEU A 6 13.95 -63.78 -37.97
CA LEU A 6 13.47 -62.41 -38.14
C LEU A 6 13.97 -61.49 -37.01
N SER A 7 14.03 -60.19 -37.30
CA SER A 7 13.87 -59.03 -36.38
C SER A 7 15.05 -58.75 -35.43
N LEU A 8 15.45 -57.51 -35.10
CA LEU A 8 14.69 -56.28 -34.84
C LEU A 8 15.52 -55.04 -35.26
N LEU A 9 14.90 -54.10 -35.99
CA LEU A 9 15.34 -52.70 -36.01
C LEU A 9 15.04 -52.08 -34.64
N ARG A 10 16.07 -51.61 -33.94
CA ARG A 10 15.91 -50.74 -32.76
C ARG A 10 15.71 -49.29 -33.24
N VAL A 11 14.47 -48.82 -33.20
CA VAL A 11 14.13 -47.40 -33.30
C VAL A 11 14.52 -46.75 -31.98
N ASN A 12 15.58 -45.93 -31.98
CA ASN A 12 15.91 -45.05 -30.86
C ASN A 12 14.91 -43.89 -30.85
N LEU A 13 13.81 -44.04 -30.10
CA LEU A 13 12.91 -42.95 -29.77
C LEU A 13 13.52 -42.19 -28.58
N ALA A 14 14.33 -41.18 -28.86
CA ALA A 14 14.80 -40.24 -27.85
C ALA A 14 13.62 -39.34 -27.44
N ILE A 15 12.92 -39.71 -26.38
CA ILE A 15 11.91 -38.87 -25.74
C ILE A 15 12.67 -37.74 -25.04
N TRP A 16 12.70 -36.56 -25.66
CA TRP A 16 13.06 -35.32 -24.99
C TRP A 16 11.95 -34.99 -24.00
N LEU A 17 12.13 -35.36 -22.73
CA LEU A 17 11.36 -34.79 -21.63
C LEU A 17 11.82 -33.33 -21.49
N SER A 18 11.04 -32.40 -22.03
CA SER A 18 11.13 -31.00 -21.60
C SER A 18 10.70 -30.96 -20.13
N LEU A 19 11.67 -30.92 -19.22
CA LEU A 19 11.42 -30.42 -17.86
C LEU A 19 11.03 -28.96 -18.02
N ASN A 20 9.73 -28.68 -18.11
CA ASN A 20 9.22 -27.38 -17.73
C ASN A 20 9.52 -27.24 -16.24
N LEU A 21 10.56 -26.47 -15.90
CA LEU A 21 10.70 -25.93 -14.57
C LEU A 21 9.44 -25.09 -14.33
N VAL A 22 8.46 -25.67 -13.65
CA VAL A 22 7.40 -24.89 -13.04
C VAL A 22 8.10 -24.14 -11.92
N SER A 23 8.45 -22.88 -12.17
CA SER A 23 8.83 -21.96 -11.11
C SER A 23 7.67 -21.94 -10.13
N THR A 24 7.82 -22.60 -8.99
CA THR A 24 6.87 -22.47 -7.89
C THR A 24 7.03 -21.05 -7.37
N SER A 25 6.17 -20.14 -7.80
CA SER A 25 6.04 -18.86 -7.12
C SER A 25 5.65 -19.18 -5.68
N ILE A 26 6.43 -18.67 -4.73
CA ILE A 26 6.03 -18.70 -3.33
C ILE A 26 4.86 -17.72 -3.25
N ALA A 27 3.65 -18.22 -3.02
CA ALA A 27 2.47 -17.38 -2.79
C ALA A 27 2.78 -16.35 -1.69
N GLY A 28 2.55 -15.07 -1.98
CA GLY A 28 2.81 -13.96 -1.08
C GLY A 28 1.55 -13.17 -0.78
N ASP A 29 1.02 -13.32 0.43
CA ASP A 29 -0.08 -12.48 0.93
C ASP A 29 0.33 -10.99 1.00
N TRP A 30 -0.65 -10.12 0.82
CA TRP A 30 -0.55 -8.66 0.96
C TRP A 30 -1.55 -8.14 2.01
N PRO A 31 -1.31 -8.41 3.31
CA PRO A 31 -2.34 -8.27 4.34
C PRO A 31 -2.62 -6.83 4.79
N ILE A 32 -1.75 -5.87 4.49
CA ILE A 32 -1.83 -4.48 4.95
C ILE A 32 -1.40 -3.52 3.84
N PHE A 33 -1.79 -2.24 3.94
CA PHE A 33 -1.29 -1.19 3.06
C PHE A 33 0.25 -1.25 2.93
N ARG A 34 0.74 -1.19 1.69
CA ARG A 34 2.17 -1.36 1.34
C ARG A 34 2.78 -2.74 1.66
N GLY A 35 1.96 -3.75 1.89
CA GLY A 35 2.38 -5.15 1.94
C GLY A 35 2.92 -5.57 3.30
N PRO A 36 3.33 -6.84 3.45
CA PRO A 36 3.64 -7.45 4.74
C PRO A 36 4.76 -6.75 5.53
N ASP A 37 5.62 -5.99 4.83
CA ASP A 37 6.74 -5.24 5.40
C ASP A 37 6.56 -3.71 5.37
N LEU A 38 5.37 -3.22 4.98
CA LEU A 38 5.04 -1.79 4.88
C LEU A 38 5.96 -0.98 3.93
N ASN A 39 6.67 -1.66 3.02
CA ASN A 39 7.70 -1.08 2.17
C ASN A 39 7.28 -0.94 0.69
N GLY A 40 6.11 -1.47 0.31
CA GLY A 40 5.63 -1.45 -1.07
C GLY A 40 6.29 -2.50 -1.96
N ILE A 41 6.83 -3.57 -1.36
CA ILE A 41 7.56 -4.64 -2.06
C ILE A 41 6.86 -5.98 -1.81
N SER A 42 6.47 -6.66 -2.89
CA SER A 42 6.11 -8.08 -2.85
C SER A 42 7.38 -8.91 -2.87
N ARG A 43 7.45 -9.89 -1.97
CA ARG A 43 8.55 -10.86 -1.91
C ARG A 43 8.41 -11.98 -2.94
N GLU A 44 7.31 -12.01 -3.67
CA GLU A 44 7.13 -12.96 -4.75
C GLU A 44 8.09 -12.65 -5.90
N GLU A 45 8.53 -13.71 -6.56
CA GLU A 45 9.34 -13.64 -7.77
C GLU A 45 8.58 -14.24 -8.94
N GLY A 46 9.06 -14.00 -10.15
CA GLY A 46 8.54 -14.65 -11.35
C GLY A 46 7.33 -13.97 -11.99
N LEU A 47 7.07 -12.69 -11.66
CA LEU A 47 6.22 -11.84 -12.49
C LEU A 47 6.82 -11.81 -13.92
N PRO A 48 6.07 -12.19 -14.97
CA PRO A 48 6.58 -12.10 -16.33
C PRO A 48 6.84 -10.64 -16.72
N ALA A 49 8.06 -10.37 -17.20
CA ALA A 49 8.43 -9.02 -17.66
C ALA A 49 7.73 -8.62 -18.97
N GLU A 50 7.31 -9.60 -19.78
CA GLU A 50 6.65 -9.41 -21.06
C GLU A 50 5.36 -10.22 -21.10
N GLY A 51 4.46 -9.86 -22.02
CA GLY A 51 3.20 -10.56 -22.23
C GLY A 51 2.02 -9.61 -22.33
N THR A 52 0.82 -10.10 -21.99
CA THR A 52 -0.40 -9.29 -21.93
C THR A 52 -1.05 -9.44 -20.56
N ALA A 53 -1.49 -8.33 -19.97
CA ALA A 53 -2.26 -8.36 -18.73
C ALA A 53 -3.69 -8.82 -19.03
N LYS A 54 -4.05 -10.02 -18.59
CA LYS A 54 -5.37 -10.60 -18.78
C LYS A 54 -6.21 -10.46 -17.51
N VAL A 55 -7.41 -9.90 -17.66
CA VAL A 55 -8.41 -9.87 -16.60
C VAL A 55 -8.88 -11.30 -16.28
N ILE A 56 -8.70 -11.72 -15.03
CA ILE A 56 -9.19 -12.99 -14.49
C ILE A 56 -10.62 -12.80 -13.97
N TRP A 57 -10.84 -11.74 -13.20
CA TRP A 57 -12.15 -11.29 -12.78
C TRP A 57 -12.13 -9.78 -12.52
N LYS A 58 -13.33 -9.19 -12.43
CA LYS A 58 -13.52 -7.76 -12.19
C LYS A 58 -14.76 -7.48 -11.35
N ALA A 59 -14.76 -6.35 -10.66
CA ALA A 59 -15.89 -5.85 -9.90
C ALA A 59 -16.06 -4.33 -10.13
N ASN A 60 -17.25 -3.81 -9.80
CA ASN A 60 -17.46 -2.37 -9.65
C ASN A 60 -17.70 -2.08 -8.15
N LEU A 61 -16.82 -1.27 -7.56
CA LEU A 61 -16.84 -0.97 -6.12
C LEU A 61 -17.47 0.39 -5.81
N GLY A 62 -17.83 1.18 -6.83
CA GLY A 62 -18.12 2.59 -6.66
C GLY A 62 -16.87 3.43 -6.32
N LEU A 63 -17.09 4.63 -5.81
CA LEU A 63 -16.03 5.63 -5.63
C LEU A 63 -15.05 5.28 -4.50
N GLY A 64 -13.77 5.52 -4.72
CA GLY A 64 -12.77 5.44 -3.65
C GLY A 64 -11.34 5.18 -4.10
N TYR A 65 -10.45 5.10 -3.12
CA TYR A 65 -9.00 5.11 -3.29
C TYR A 65 -8.27 4.17 -2.32
N SER A 66 -8.99 3.40 -1.48
CA SER A 66 -8.39 2.38 -0.63
C SER A 66 -7.70 1.28 -1.45
N ALA A 67 -6.57 0.78 -0.95
CA ALA A 67 -5.87 -0.34 -1.56
C ALA A 67 -6.55 -1.67 -1.21
N PRO A 68 -6.51 -2.67 -2.12
CA PRO A 68 -6.93 -4.01 -1.77
C PRO A 68 -5.90 -4.64 -0.83
N VAL A 69 -6.38 -5.46 0.11
CA VAL A 69 -5.53 -6.38 0.88
C VAL A 69 -5.93 -7.82 0.62
N ILE A 70 -4.94 -8.69 0.49
CA ILE A 70 -5.10 -10.08 0.06
C ILE A 70 -4.43 -10.99 1.08
N ALA A 71 -5.20 -11.87 1.69
CA ALA A 71 -4.68 -12.91 2.58
C ALA A 71 -5.73 -13.99 2.83
N GLY A 72 -5.29 -15.21 3.12
CA GLY A 72 -6.20 -16.31 3.48
C GLY A 72 -7.23 -16.66 2.39
N GLY A 73 -6.88 -16.44 1.11
CA GLY A 73 -7.79 -16.66 -0.02
C GLY A 73 -8.90 -15.61 -0.15
N SER A 74 -8.76 -14.45 0.51
CA SER A 74 -9.73 -13.35 0.50
C SER A 74 -9.11 -12.09 -0.09
N VAL A 75 -9.90 -11.31 -0.82
CA VAL A 75 -9.57 -9.93 -1.21
C VAL A 75 -10.51 -8.98 -0.49
N ILE A 76 -9.97 -8.10 0.36
CA ILE A 76 -10.72 -7.06 1.07
C ILE A 76 -10.44 -5.70 0.44
N ILE A 77 -11.50 -4.96 0.11
CA ILE A 77 -11.41 -3.62 -0.45
C ILE A 77 -12.70 -2.84 -0.20
N SER A 78 -12.63 -1.52 -0.14
CA SER A 78 -13.81 -0.67 0.11
C SER A 78 -14.17 0.23 -1.07
N GLY A 79 -15.44 0.62 -1.13
CA GLY A 79 -15.92 1.63 -2.08
C GLY A 79 -17.22 2.29 -1.62
N HIS A 80 -17.57 3.41 -2.25
CA HIS A 80 -18.70 4.25 -1.88
C HIS A 80 -19.71 4.33 -3.04
N ASP A 81 -21.01 4.27 -2.73
CA ASP A 81 -22.09 4.19 -3.74
C ASP A 81 -22.34 5.51 -4.51
N GLY A 82 -21.62 6.57 -4.16
CA GLY A 82 -21.77 7.91 -4.73
C GLY A 82 -22.89 8.74 -4.08
N LYS A 83 -23.54 8.20 -3.04
CA LYS A 83 -24.62 8.86 -2.30
C LYS A 83 -24.25 9.00 -0.83
N GLU A 84 -24.50 7.97 -0.04
CA GLU A 84 -24.45 8.05 1.42
C GLU A 84 -23.99 6.75 2.09
N THR A 85 -23.35 5.84 1.35
CA THR A 85 -22.95 4.52 1.87
C THR A 85 -21.55 4.13 1.43
N ASP A 86 -20.68 3.87 2.40
CA ASP A 86 -19.45 3.10 2.22
C ASP A 86 -19.77 1.61 2.37
N THR A 87 -19.08 0.76 1.60
CA THR A 87 -19.14 -0.70 1.72
C THR A 87 -17.71 -1.27 1.71
N LEU A 88 -17.43 -2.12 2.69
CA LEU A 88 -16.27 -3.01 2.73
C LEU A 88 -16.68 -4.35 2.11
N PHE A 89 -15.99 -4.76 1.05
CA PHE A 89 -16.24 -5.98 0.32
C PHE A 89 -15.20 -7.04 0.68
N CYS A 90 -15.63 -8.29 0.76
CA CYS A 90 -14.76 -9.45 0.76
C CYS A 90 -15.08 -10.32 -0.45
N PHE A 91 -14.09 -10.56 -1.30
CA PHE A 91 -14.20 -11.47 -2.43
C PHE A 91 -13.39 -12.75 -2.19
N ASP A 92 -13.84 -13.85 -2.78
CA ASP A 92 -12.98 -14.99 -3.03
C ASP A 92 -11.87 -14.59 -3.99
N GLU A 93 -10.62 -14.84 -3.60
CA GLU A 93 -9.45 -14.41 -4.36
C GLU A 93 -9.36 -15.07 -5.75
N VAL A 94 -9.83 -16.32 -5.87
CA VAL A 94 -9.73 -17.10 -7.11
C VAL A 94 -10.87 -16.80 -8.05
N THR A 95 -12.11 -16.81 -7.56
CA THR A 95 -13.30 -16.68 -8.39
C THR A 95 -13.75 -15.22 -8.57
N GLY A 96 -13.38 -14.33 -7.65
CA GLY A 96 -13.91 -12.97 -7.58
C GLY A 96 -15.35 -12.91 -7.08
N GLU A 97 -15.92 -14.01 -6.59
CA GLU A 97 -17.27 -14.03 -6.02
C GLU A 97 -17.28 -13.30 -4.67
N GLU A 98 -18.29 -12.45 -4.46
CA GLU A 98 -18.51 -11.79 -3.18
C GLU A 98 -18.84 -12.83 -2.10
N ARG A 99 -18.03 -12.87 -1.03
CA ARG A 99 -18.26 -13.71 0.15
C ARG A 99 -19.14 -13.02 1.18
N TRP A 100 -18.85 -11.76 1.46
CA TRP A 100 -19.64 -10.93 2.35
C TRP A 100 -19.35 -9.44 2.10
N THR A 101 -20.27 -8.59 2.56
CA THR A 101 -20.14 -7.14 2.58
C THR A 101 -20.51 -6.57 3.94
N ARG A 102 -19.92 -5.43 4.29
CA ARG A 102 -20.32 -4.60 5.42
C ARG A 102 -20.49 -3.18 4.94
N SER A 103 -21.71 -2.66 5.03
CA SER A 103 -22.03 -1.28 4.67
C SER A 103 -22.33 -0.44 5.89
N TYR A 104 -21.99 0.85 5.83
CA TYR A 104 -22.32 1.81 6.88
C TYR A 104 -22.57 3.20 6.27
N PRO A 105 -23.47 4.02 6.88
CA PRO A 105 -23.77 5.35 6.37
C PRO A 105 -22.53 6.24 6.37
N GLN A 106 -22.22 6.84 5.23
CA GLN A 106 -21.07 7.74 5.06
C GLN A 106 -21.37 8.83 4.04
N PRO A 107 -21.12 10.11 4.34
CA PRO A 107 -21.17 11.14 3.32
C PRO A 107 -20.00 11.00 2.34
N LEU A 108 -20.25 11.27 1.06
CA LEU A 108 -19.28 11.13 -0.04
C LEU A 108 -17.91 11.79 0.22
N GLY A 109 -17.89 13.00 0.78
CA GLY A 109 -16.63 13.68 1.13
C GLY A 109 -15.81 14.20 -0.05
N ASP A 110 -16.47 14.73 -1.07
CA ASP A 110 -15.92 15.24 -2.34
C ASP A 110 -15.20 16.61 -2.21
N LEU A 111 -14.24 16.71 -1.30
CA LEU A 111 -13.52 17.96 -1.01
C LEU A 111 -12.26 18.11 -1.88
N TYR A 112 -12.40 18.75 -3.04
CA TYR A 112 -11.35 18.93 -4.06
C TYR A 112 -10.95 17.64 -4.80
N PHE A 113 -11.79 16.61 -4.74
CA PHE A 113 -11.69 15.36 -5.50
C PHE A 113 -13.07 14.69 -5.59
N GLN A 114 -13.18 13.49 -6.16
CA GLN A 114 -14.48 12.83 -6.40
C GLN A 114 -15.15 12.28 -5.12
N GLY A 115 -14.44 12.22 -3.99
CA GLY A 115 -14.93 11.60 -2.76
C GLY A 115 -14.83 10.07 -2.78
N GLY A 116 -15.38 9.45 -1.73
CA GLY A 116 -15.40 8.00 -1.53
C GLY A 116 -14.39 7.50 -0.50
N THR A 117 -14.24 6.19 -0.43
CA THR A 117 -13.41 5.54 0.60
C THR A 117 -11.92 5.84 0.41
N THR A 118 -11.17 6.00 1.50
CA THR A 118 -9.71 6.22 1.46
C THR A 118 -8.95 5.29 2.41
N GLY A 119 -9.57 4.85 3.50
CA GLY A 119 -8.99 3.91 4.47
C GLY A 119 -8.81 2.50 3.92
N THR A 120 -7.57 2.00 3.99
CA THR A 120 -7.22 0.61 3.64
C THR A 120 -7.42 -0.30 4.85
N ALA A 121 -8.03 -1.47 4.65
CA ALA A 121 -8.19 -2.47 5.70
C ALA A 121 -6.87 -3.23 5.95
N THR A 122 -6.83 -3.98 7.05
CA THR A 122 -5.73 -4.88 7.38
C THR A 122 -6.26 -6.26 7.76
N ILE A 123 -5.61 -7.31 7.27
CA ILE A 123 -5.88 -8.71 7.64
C ILE A 123 -4.77 -9.20 8.57
N GLU A 124 -5.13 -9.82 9.69
CA GLU A 124 -4.18 -10.58 10.52
C GLU A 124 -4.87 -11.85 11.02
N GLY A 125 -4.39 -13.01 10.57
CA GLY A 125 -5.00 -14.30 10.91
C GLY A 125 -6.44 -14.38 10.41
N ASP A 126 -7.38 -14.56 11.34
CA ASP A 126 -8.83 -14.65 11.09
C ASP A 126 -9.55 -13.31 11.23
N ARG A 127 -8.83 -12.19 11.33
CA ARG A 127 -9.41 -10.85 11.59
C ARG A 127 -9.18 -9.88 10.45
N VAL A 128 -10.18 -9.02 10.23
CA VAL A 128 -10.09 -7.81 9.40
C VAL A 128 -10.26 -6.59 10.29
N TYR A 129 -9.30 -5.66 10.23
CA TYR A 129 -9.37 -4.36 10.88
C TYR A 129 -9.60 -3.29 9.81
N HIS A 130 -10.56 -2.39 10.03
CA HIS A 130 -10.83 -1.31 9.09
C HIS A 130 -11.21 -0.02 9.82
N ALA A 131 -10.63 1.09 9.38
CA ALA A 131 -10.98 2.44 9.82
C ALA A 131 -11.61 3.19 8.64
N ALA A 132 -12.86 3.58 8.80
CA ALA A 132 -13.59 4.36 7.82
C ALA A 132 -13.38 5.86 7.98
N ARG A 133 -13.85 6.62 6.98
CA ARG A 133 -13.55 8.04 6.83
C ARG A 133 -14.04 8.91 7.99
N GLN A 134 -15.23 8.64 8.55
CA GLN A 134 -15.78 9.38 9.70
C GLN A 134 -15.27 8.88 11.06
N GLY A 135 -14.57 7.74 11.08
CA GLY A 135 -13.90 7.21 12.26
C GLY A 135 -14.50 5.91 12.78
N GLU A 136 -15.42 5.26 12.08
CA GLU A 136 -15.82 3.89 12.38
C GLU A 136 -14.59 2.99 12.33
N LEU A 137 -14.28 2.33 13.45
CA LEU A 137 -13.17 1.39 13.58
C LEU A 137 -13.74 0.03 13.96
N VAL A 138 -13.56 -0.95 13.08
CA VAL A 138 -14.15 -2.27 13.23
C VAL A 138 -13.11 -3.36 13.22
N CYS A 139 -13.34 -4.41 14.01
CA CYS A 139 -12.71 -5.71 13.87
C CYS A 139 -13.78 -6.72 13.46
N LEU A 140 -13.55 -7.39 12.34
CA LEU A 140 -14.45 -8.37 11.76
C LEU A 140 -13.79 -9.73 11.71
N ASP A 141 -14.60 -10.78 11.74
CA ASP A 141 -14.19 -12.13 11.36
C ASP A 141 -14.00 -12.18 9.82
N LEU A 142 -12.82 -12.61 9.36
CA LEU A 142 -12.44 -12.65 7.94
C LEU A 142 -13.36 -13.56 7.11
N THR A 143 -13.85 -14.65 7.71
CA THR A 143 -14.62 -15.67 6.99
C THR A 143 -16.07 -15.23 6.80
N THR A 144 -16.65 -14.61 7.82
CA THR A 144 -18.10 -14.35 7.91
C THR A 144 -18.47 -12.88 7.80
N GLY A 145 -17.52 -11.96 7.98
CA GLY A 145 -17.78 -10.52 8.05
C GLY A 145 -18.47 -10.07 9.35
N GLN A 146 -18.65 -10.98 10.32
CA GLN A 146 -19.30 -10.65 11.59
C GLN A 146 -18.44 -9.72 12.43
N VAL A 147 -19.09 -8.79 13.14
CA VAL A 147 -18.42 -7.89 14.09
C VAL A 147 -17.91 -8.70 15.27
N ILE A 148 -16.61 -8.59 15.52
CA ILE A 148 -16.00 -9.03 16.78
C ILE A 148 -16.09 -7.89 17.79
N TRP A 149 -15.70 -6.68 17.37
CA TRP A 149 -15.90 -5.45 18.13
C TRP A 149 -15.93 -4.24 17.20
N GLU A 150 -16.52 -3.15 17.67
CA GLU A 150 -16.58 -1.86 16.97
C GLU A 150 -16.36 -0.68 17.93
N LYS A 151 -15.76 0.38 17.39
CA LYS A 151 -15.47 1.66 18.03
C LYS A 151 -15.68 2.81 17.06
N HIS A 152 -15.71 4.03 17.58
CA HIS A 152 -15.75 5.24 16.78
C HIS A 152 -14.70 6.24 17.28
N LEU A 153 -13.76 6.64 16.41
CA LEU A 153 -12.61 7.48 16.76
C LEU A 153 -13.00 8.79 17.46
N LYS A 154 -14.05 9.45 16.96
CA LYS A 154 -14.62 10.64 17.60
C LYS A 154 -15.42 10.37 18.87
N GLU A 155 -16.39 9.45 18.84
CA GLU A 155 -17.34 9.27 19.94
C GLU A 155 -16.72 8.59 21.16
N ASP A 156 -15.87 7.58 20.93
CA ASP A 156 -15.25 6.80 22.01
C ASP A 156 -13.96 7.44 22.55
N PHE A 157 -13.20 8.15 21.71
CA PHE A 157 -11.85 8.64 22.07
C PHE A 157 -11.69 10.17 21.97
N GLY A 158 -12.69 10.88 21.43
CA GLY A 158 -12.71 12.35 21.39
C GLY A 158 -11.93 12.97 20.23
N TYR A 159 -11.51 12.20 19.23
CA TYR A 159 -10.69 12.73 18.14
C TYR A 159 -11.48 13.55 17.12
N SER A 160 -10.89 14.67 16.74
CA SER A 160 -11.34 15.48 15.61
C SER A 160 -11.07 14.75 14.29
N MET A 161 -12.06 14.74 13.41
CA MET A 161 -11.89 14.18 12.07
C MET A 161 -10.95 15.08 11.25
N PRO A 162 -9.92 14.52 10.58
CA PRO A 162 -9.09 15.27 9.63
C PRO A 162 -9.90 15.87 8.48
N THR A 163 -9.36 16.90 7.82
CA THR A 163 -10.04 17.61 6.72
C THR A 163 -10.55 16.67 5.62
N TRP A 164 -9.77 15.65 5.22
CA TRP A 164 -10.17 14.63 4.24
C TRP A 164 -10.73 13.34 4.86
N GLY A 165 -10.86 13.28 6.19
CA GLY A 165 -11.28 12.11 6.95
C GLY A 165 -10.12 11.20 7.34
N PHE A 166 -10.37 10.21 8.19
CA PHE A 166 -9.37 9.22 8.57
C PHE A 166 -9.03 8.29 7.38
N SER A 167 -7.75 7.94 7.22
CA SER A 167 -7.32 7.07 6.11
C SER A 167 -6.17 6.11 6.45
N GLY A 168 -5.43 6.31 7.54
CA GLY A 168 -4.33 5.43 7.92
C GLY A 168 -4.83 4.02 8.21
N ALA A 169 -4.18 3.01 7.63
CA ALA A 169 -4.56 1.62 7.85
C ALA A 169 -4.32 1.23 9.33
N PRO A 170 -5.25 0.55 10.01
CA PRO A 170 -5.00 0.03 11.35
C PRO A 170 -3.84 -0.98 11.33
N LEU A 171 -2.85 -0.80 12.20
CA LEU A 171 -1.64 -1.62 12.26
C LEU A 171 -1.71 -2.60 13.45
N PRO A 172 -1.96 -3.90 13.21
CA PRO A 172 -1.84 -4.92 14.23
C PRO A 172 -0.38 -5.30 14.46
N LYS A 173 0.06 -5.33 15.72
CA LYS A 173 1.42 -5.77 16.11
C LYS A 173 1.44 -6.19 17.59
N GLY A 174 1.95 -7.39 17.87
CA GLY A 174 1.92 -7.95 19.22
C GLY A 174 0.47 -8.22 19.65
N ASP A 175 0.05 -7.68 20.80
CA ASP A 175 -1.35 -7.74 21.27
C ASP A 175 -2.15 -6.46 20.93
N HIS A 176 -1.50 -5.48 20.29
CA HIS A 176 -2.05 -4.14 20.08
C HIS A 176 -2.44 -3.87 18.62
N LEU A 177 -3.44 -3.00 18.46
CA LEU A 177 -3.84 -2.36 17.21
C LEU A 177 -3.52 -0.88 17.33
N TYR A 178 -2.67 -0.38 16.44
CA TYR A 178 -2.28 1.03 16.38
C TYR A 178 -3.06 1.74 15.28
N VAL A 179 -3.58 2.94 15.56
CA VAL A 179 -4.41 3.69 14.62
C VAL A 179 -3.92 5.15 14.56
N THR A 180 -3.80 5.68 13.33
CA THR A 180 -3.49 7.09 13.10
C THR A 180 -4.70 7.95 13.46
N ALA A 181 -4.61 8.63 14.60
CA ALA A 181 -5.60 9.59 15.10
C ALA A 181 -4.91 10.58 16.05
N GLY A 182 -5.48 11.76 16.26
CA GLY A 182 -4.92 12.76 17.16
C GLY A 182 -3.50 13.22 16.82
N GLU A 183 -2.75 13.62 17.86
CA GLU A 183 -1.38 14.10 17.74
C GLU A 183 -0.37 13.01 17.40
N SER A 184 -0.49 11.83 18.03
CA SER A 184 0.49 10.75 17.94
C SER A 184 -0.12 9.34 18.08
N GLY A 185 -1.39 9.21 17.72
CA GLY A 185 -2.04 7.92 17.55
C GLY A 185 -2.80 7.42 18.77
N LEU A 186 -3.32 6.20 18.58
CA LEU A 186 -4.10 5.44 19.54
C LEU A 186 -3.62 3.98 19.51
N ALA A 187 -3.53 3.35 20.68
CA ALA A 187 -3.37 1.90 20.79
C ALA A 187 -4.56 1.26 21.51
N LEU A 188 -5.07 0.19 20.91
CA LEU A 188 -6.15 -0.64 21.43
C LEU A 188 -5.68 -2.08 21.57
N LYS A 189 -6.33 -2.87 22.41
CA LYS A 189 -6.17 -4.32 22.37
C LYS A 189 -6.84 -4.89 21.12
N LYS A 190 -6.12 -5.72 20.35
CA LYS A 190 -6.66 -6.38 19.16
C LYS A 190 -7.87 -7.27 19.46
N SER A 191 -7.91 -7.85 20.66
CA SER A 191 -8.91 -8.83 21.07
C SER A 191 -10.32 -8.25 21.16
N ASP A 192 -10.46 -7.05 21.74
CA ASP A 192 -11.75 -6.47 22.16
C ASP A 192 -11.88 -4.96 21.91
N GLY A 193 -10.86 -4.30 21.35
CA GLY A 193 -10.87 -2.87 21.08
C GLY A 193 -10.78 -1.99 22.33
N SER A 194 -10.43 -2.56 23.50
CA SER A 194 -10.23 -1.77 24.72
C SER A 194 -8.99 -0.88 24.63
N LEU A 195 -9.09 0.32 25.19
CA LEU A 195 -8.02 1.32 25.17
C LEU A 195 -6.78 0.85 25.94
N VAL A 196 -5.61 1.01 25.32
CA VAL A 196 -4.29 0.83 25.96
C VAL A 196 -3.70 2.20 26.30
N TRP A 197 -3.55 3.05 25.29
CA TRP A 197 -3.13 4.45 25.43
C TRP A 197 -3.67 5.26 24.26
N GLN A 198 -3.83 6.58 24.45
CA GLN A 198 -4.25 7.51 23.40
C GLN A 198 -3.47 8.83 23.54
N SER A 199 -3.14 9.46 22.42
CA SER A 199 -2.59 10.82 22.42
C SER A 199 -3.67 11.87 22.63
N GLU A 200 -3.25 13.11 22.86
CA GLU A 200 -4.13 14.29 22.79
C GLU A 200 -4.74 14.47 21.39
N ASP A 201 -5.82 15.25 21.32
CA ASP A 201 -6.49 15.59 20.05
C ASP A 201 -5.66 16.58 19.22
N GLU A 202 -5.60 16.31 17.93
CA GLU A 202 -5.00 17.12 16.87
C GLU A 202 -5.52 16.57 15.55
N GLU A 203 -5.44 17.37 14.49
CA GLU A 203 -5.75 16.86 13.15
C GLU A 203 -4.68 15.85 12.72
N ALA A 204 -5.08 14.58 12.69
CA ALA A 204 -4.21 13.48 12.28
C ALA A 204 -3.80 13.60 10.80
N GLY A 205 -2.70 12.95 10.45
CA GLY A 205 -2.26 12.80 9.07
C GLY A 205 -3.00 11.64 8.43
N TYR A 206 -2.54 11.28 7.23
CA TYR A 206 -3.22 10.30 6.38
C TYR A 206 -2.41 9.01 6.22
N SER A 207 -1.19 8.98 6.77
CA SER A 207 -0.27 7.83 6.69
C SER A 207 -0.66 6.70 7.64
N THR A 208 -0.23 5.49 7.30
CA THR A 208 -0.31 4.32 8.18
C THR A 208 0.72 4.47 9.31
N PRO A 209 0.44 4.00 10.55
CA PRO A 209 1.47 3.95 11.60
C PRO A 209 2.66 3.13 11.15
N TYR A 210 3.88 3.65 11.29
CA TYR A 210 5.08 2.94 10.85
C TYR A 210 5.84 2.35 12.05
N PRO A 211 5.89 1.01 12.20
CA PRO A 211 6.64 0.35 13.26
C PRO A 211 8.12 0.21 12.89
N PHE A 212 9.00 0.44 13.86
CA PHE A 212 10.41 0.11 13.70
C PHE A 212 11.06 -0.24 15.05
N GLU A 213 12.07 -1.09 15.01
CA GLU A 213 12.80 -1.51 16.20
C GLU A 213 14.12 -0.77 16.32
N LYS A 214 14.45 -0.36 17.54
CA LYS A 214 15.76 0.22 17.85
C LYS A 214 16.19 -0.12 19.27
N ASN A 215 17.42 -0.61 19.43
CA ASN A 215 17.98 -1.00 20.72
C ASN A 215 17.07 -1.97 21.52
N GLY A 216 16.39 -2.88 20.82
CA GLY A 216 15.47 -3.86 21.42
C GLY A 216 14.12 -3.30 21.87
N LYS A 217 13.80 -2.05 21.54
CA LYS A 217 12.49 -1.42 21.79
C LYS A 217 11.74 -1.22 20.47
N LEU A 218 10.41 -1.35 20.53
CA LEU A 218 9.52 -1.05 19.43
C LEU A 218 9.04 0.41 19.53
N PHE A 219 9.17 1.13 18.42
CA PHE A 219 8.70 2.49 18.24
C PHE A 219 7.70 2.56 17.10
N LEU A 220 6.88 3.61 17.11
CA LEU A 220 5.93 3.92 16.04
C LEU A 220 6.13 5.36 15.59
N ILE A 221 6.09 5.58 14.27
CA ILE A 221 5.98 6.92 13.69
C ILE A 221 4.54 7.13 13.22
N PHE A 222 3.91 8.19 13.72
CA PHE A 222 2.62 8.69 13.26
C PHE A 222 2.80 10.02 12.55
N SER A 223 1.89 10.35 11.63
CA SER A 223 1.79 11.69 11.07
C SER A 223 0.57 12.43 11.62
N ASN A 224 0.72 13.74 11.79
CA ASN A 224 -0.37 14.69 12.02
C ASN A 224 -0.23 15.85 11.01
N LYS A 225 -1.15 16.82 11.02
CA LYS A 225 -1.11 17.95 10.07
C LYS A 225 0.17 18.79 10.11
N ARG A 226 0.95 18.72 11.19
CA ARG A 226 2.10 19.60 11.46
C ARG A 226 3.44 18.88 11.54
N ALA A 227 3.46 17.56 11.73
CA ALA A 227 4.68 16.81 12.03
C ALA A 227 4.55 15.31 11.77
N TYR A 228 5.70 14.65 11.82
CA TYR A 228 5.81 13.22 12.10
C TYR A 228 6.30 13.06 13.54
N VAL A 229 5.61 12.25 14.33
CA VAL A 229 5.87 12.05 15.77
C VAL A 229 6.23 10.60 16.01
N CYS A 230 7.33 10.37 16.73
CA CYS A 230 7.71 9.04 17.19
C CYS A 230 7.31 8.83 18.64
N VAL A 231 6.74 7.67 18.94
CA VAL A 231 6.35 7.25 20.29
C VAL A 231 6.92 5.87 20.63
N GLU A 232 7.08 5.58 21.92
CA GLU A 232 7.26 4.20 22.39
C GLU A 232 5.94 3.42 22.19
N ALA A 233 5.99 2.27 21.53
CA ALA A 233 4.78 1.56 21.11
C ALA A 233 3.90 1.06 22.28
N GLU A 234 4.51 0.67 23.39
CA GLU A 234 3.80 0.13 24.56
C GLU A 234 3.08 1.21 25.39
N THR A 235 3.60 2.44 25.39
CA THR A 235 3.14 3.49 26.32
C THR A 235 2.54 4.70 25.62
N GLY A 236 2.78 4.88 24.32
CA GLY A 236 2.42 6.09 23.59
C GLY A 236 3.26 7.32 23.97
N MET A 237 4.30 7.15 24.78
CA MET A 237 5.13 8.28 25.22
C MET A 237 5.91 8.87 24.03
N PRO A 238 5.77 10.18 23.75
CA PRO A 238 6.53 10.84 22.70
C PRO A 238 8.03 10.76 22.95
N VAL A 239 8.77 10.45 21.88
CA VAL A 239 10.23 10.33 21.86
C VAL A 239 10.84 11.52 21.14
N TRP A 240 10.30 11.86 19.98
CA TRP A 240 10.67 13.05 19.21
C TRP A 240 9.54 13.50 18.29
N GLU A 241 9.57 14.76 17.89
CA GLU A 241 8.68 15.35 16.88
C GLU A 241 9.53 15.98 15.76
N TYR A 242 9.32 15.56 14.52
CA TYR A 242 9.92 16.20 13.36
C TYR A 242 8.89 17.12 12.68
N ARG A 243 9.00 18.43 12.93
CA ARG A 243 8.08 19.43 12.40
C ARG A 243 8.07 19.44 10.86
N TRP A 244 6.91 19.18 10.28
CA TRP A 244 6.70 19.02 8.84
C TRP A 244 5.34 19.61 8.38
N MET A 245 5.27 20.94 8.36
CA MET A 245 4.08 21.66 7.88
C MET A 245 3.96 21.55 6.36
N THR A 246 2.82 21.08 5.87
CA THR A 246 2.46 21.04 4.43
C THR A 246 1.35 22.03 4.12
N ARG A 247 1.20 22.35 2.83
CA ARG A 247 -0.01 23.02 2.37
C ARG A 247 -1.19 22.10 2.69
N TYR A 248 -2.23 22.67 3.30
CA TYR A 248 -3.43 21.94 3.68
C TYR A 248 -3.28 20.89 4.79
N GLY A 249 -2.10 20.73 5.40
CA GLY A 249 -1.90 19.71 6.44
C GLY A 249 -1.90 18.27 5.91
N VAL A 250 -1.69 18.08 4.61
CA VAL A 250 -1.68 16.76 3.96
C VAL A 250 -0.31 16.09 4.15
N ASN A 251 -0.23 15.19 5.12
CA ASN A 251 0.88 14.27 5.33
C ASN A 251 0.39 12.83 5.09
N SER A 252 0.39 12.40 3.83
CA SER A 252 -0.19 11.09 3.43
C SER A 252 0.82 9.99 3.18
N ALA A 253 2.03 10.34 2.73
CA ALA A 253 3.06 9.36 2.49
C ALA A 253 3.62 8.81 3.81
N ASP A 254 3.59 7.49 3.95
CA ASP A 254 4.30 6.76 5.00
C ASP A 254 5.80 7.12 5.00
N PRO A 255 6.43 7.26 6.18
CA PRO A 255 7.86 7.47 6.27
C PRO A 255 8.61 6.21 5.79
N ILE A 256 9.80 6.39 5.25
CA ILE A 256 10.70 5.26 4.92
C ILE A 256 11.83 5.23 5.93
N VAL A 257 11.94 4.13 6.67
CA VAL A 257 12.99 3.95 7.69
C VAL A 257 13.99 2.91 7.19
N SER A 258 15.28 3.26 7.21
CA SER A 258 16.39 2.36 6.88
C SER A 258 17.53 2.56 7.88
N GLY A 259 17.64 1.64 8.83
CA GLY A 259 18.58 1.76 9.95
C GLY A 259 18.30 3.02 10.79
N ASP A 260 19.25 3.96 10.79
CA ASP A 260 19.11 5.24 11.50
C ASP A 260 18.40 6.31 10.67
N TYR A 261 18.16 6.06 9.39
CA TYR A 261 17.70 7.08 8.44
C TYR A 261 16.20 7.04 8.25
N ILE A 262 15.58 8.22 8.28
CA ILE A 262 14.14 8.43 8.15
C ILE A 262 13.92 9.39 6.99
N PHE A 263 13.30 8.92 5.92
CA PHE A 263 12.91 9.72 4.78
C PHE A 263 11.42 10.08 4.88
N ILE A 264 11.13 11.37 4.71
CA ILE A 264 9.78 11.92 4.66
C ILE A 264 9.65 12.77 3.41
N SER A 265 8.53 12.64 2.69
CA SER A 265 8.20 13.49 1.55
C SER A 265 6.72 13.84 1.54
N SER A 266 6.40 15.00 0.97
CA SER A 266 5.01 15.40 0.76
C SER A 266 4.87 16.23 -0.50
N GLY A 267 3.68 16.13 -1.11
CA GLY A 267 3.29 16.87 -2.30
C GLY A 267 3.10 18.37 -2.05
N TYR A 268 2.39 19.02 -2.96
CA TYR A 268 2.04 20.45 -2.86
C TYR A 268 3.26 21.37 -2.73
N GLY A 269 4.38 20.98 -3.36
CA GLY A 269 5.63 21.73 -3.35
C GLY A 269 6.44 21.63 -2.05
N LYS A 270 6.05 20.77 -1.09
CA LYS A 270 6.78 20.63 0.19
C LYS A 270 8.19 20.08 -0.02
N GLY A 271 8.30 18.98 -0.77
CA GLY A 271 9.59 18.33 -1.04
C GLY A 271 9.85 17.15 -0.12
N ALA A 272 11.12 16.87 0.12
CA ALA A 272 11.59 15.72 0.87
C ALA A 272 12.69 16.08 1.86
N VAL A 273 12.82 15.25 2.88
CA VAL A 273 13.88 15.32 3.88
C VAL A 273 14.38 13.93 4.19
N LEU A 274 15.69 13.81 4.36
CA LEU A 274 16.29 12.69 5.07
C LEU A 274 16.81 13.19 6.42
N ALA A 275 16.32 12.57 7.48
CA ALA A 275 16.81 12.76 8.84
C ALA A 275 17.51 11.49 9.34
N LYS A 276 18.40 11.64 10.31
CA LYS A 276 19.08 10.55 10.99
C LYS A 276 18.76 10.60 12.48
N TRP A 277 18.33 9.49 13.04
CA TRP A 277 18.09 9.35 14.47
C TRP A 277 18.82 8.12 15.01
N THR A 278 19.74 8.33 15.95
CA THR A 278 20.57 7.27 16.55
C THR A 278 19.99 6.69 17.83
N GLY A 279 18.78 7.11 18.24
CA GLY A 279 18.08 6.61 19.42
C GLY A 279 18.06 7.59 20.60
N GLU A 280 18.72 8.74 20.46
CA GLU A 280 18.77 9.80 21.48
C GLU A 280 18.46 11.15 20.84
N GLY A 281 17.77 12.02 21.58
CA GLY A 281 17.39 13.35 21.12
C GLY A 281 16.47 13.34 19.89
N ASP A 282 16.41 14.48 19.22
CA ASP A 282 15.63 14.67 18.00
C ASP A 282 16.40 14.17 16.76
N PRO A 283 15.71 13.73 15.69
CA PRO A 283 16.34 13.39 14.42
C PRO A 283 17.09 14.58 13.81
N GLU A 284 18.34 14.37 13.43
CA GLU A 284 19.17 15.37 12.77
C GLU A 284 18.97 15.34 11.25
N ARG A 285 18.72 16.50 10.64
CA ARG A 285 18.58 16.59 9.19
C ARG A 285 19.91 16.28 8.50
N VAL A 286 19.91 15.26 7.64
CA VAL A 286 21.01 14.94 6.72
C VAL A 286 20.94 15.85 5.50
N TRP A 287 19.79 15.89 4.83
CA TRP A 287 19.53 16.79 3.70
C TRP A 287 18.03 17.09 3.57
N GLN A 288 17.70 18.18 2.87
CA GLN A 288 16.32 18.53 2.52
C GLN A 288 16.29 19.28 1.18
N ASN A 289 15.40 18.88 0.28
CA ASN A 289 15.24 19.50 -1.04
C ASN A 289 13.78 19.40 -1.52
N ARG A 290 13.52 19.75 -2.78
CA ARG A 290 12.18 19.66 -3.40
C ARG A 290 12.14 18.69 -4.58
N ASP A 291 13.10 17.78 -4.62
CA ASP A 291 13.32 16.92 -5.78
C ASP A 291 12.31 15.77 -5.79
N MET A 292 11.83 15.33 -4.63
CA MET A 292 10.73 14.36 -4.49
C MET A 292 9.60 14.96 -3.66
N LYS A 293 8.38 14.96 -4.20
CA LYS A 293 7.16 15.56 -3.65
C LYS A 293 6.01 14.55 -3.73
N THR A 294 5.96 13.60 -2.81
CA THR A 294 4.93 12.53 -2.83
C THR A 294 3.57 13.05 -2.35
N GLN A 295 2.61 13.22 -3.25
CA GLN A 295 1.28 13.72 -2.87
C GLN A 295 0.47 12.70 -2.06
N MET A 296 0.30 11.48 -2.57
CA MET A 296 -0.59 10.47 -1.98
C MET A 296 0.16 9.26 -1.41
N ASN A 297 1.10 8.69 -2.19
CA ASN A 297 1.75 7.44 -1.86
C ASN A 297 3.24 7.65 -1.56
N ALA A 298 3.78 6.88 -0.60
CA ALA A 298 5.20 6.92 -0.31
C ALA A 298 6.04 6.22 -1.40
N VAL A 299 7.29 6.65 -1.52
CA VAL A 299 8.31 6.01 -2.36
C VAL A 299 8.64 4.59 -1.87
N ILE A 300 9.32 3.81 -2.69
CA ILE A 300 9.80 2.46 -2.39
C ILE A 300 11.34 2.51 -2.35
N LEU A 301 11.94 1.97 -1.30
CA LEU A 301 13.40 1.90 -1.16
C LEU A 301 13.91 0.55 -1.68
N VAL A 302 14.72 0.58 -2.74
CA VAL A 302 15.41 -0.60 -3.28
C VAL A 302 16.87 -0.26 -3.48
N ASP A 303 17.78 -1.05 -2.90
CA ASP A 303 19.24 -0.93 -3.08
C ASP A 303 19.78 0.50 -2.95
N GLY A 304 19.33 1.24 -1.92
CA GLY A 304 19.76 2.60 -1.63
C GLY A 304 19.10 3.70 -2.47
N HIS A 305 18.15 3.34 -3.34
CA HIS A 305 17.45 4.26 -4.23
C HIS A 305 15.95 4.29 -3.92
N LEU A 306 15.37 5.49 -3.98
CA LEU A 306 13.95 5.75 -3.73
C LEU A 306 13.21 5.89 -5.05
N TYR A 307 12.20 5.06 -5.27
CA TYR A 307 11.36 5.03 -6.47
C TYR A 307 9.94 5.47 -6.13
N GLY A 308 9.39 6.45 -6.83
CA GLY A 308 8.01 6.85 -6.63
C GLY A 308 7.63 8.03 -7.50
N VAL A 309 6.36 8.43 -7.44
CA VAL A 309 5.85 9.54 -8.25
C VAL A 309 6.16 10.86 -7.55
N ASP A 310 6.91 11.71 -8.25
CA ASP A 310 7.15 13.10 -7.87
C ASP A 310 6.07 13.99 -8.46
N GLY A 311 5.48 14.86 -7.64
CA GLY A 311 4.58 15.91 -8.11
C GLY A 311 3.16 15.76 -7.57
N ASN A 312 2.20 16.23 -8.35
CA ASN A 312 0.81 16.31 -7.96
C ASN A 312 -0.08 15.88 -9.14
N GLU A 313 -1.22 15.28 -8.85
CA GLU A 313 -2.23 14.96 -9.87
C GLU A 313 -2.49 16.17 -10.79
N SER A 314 -2.53 15.90 -12.10
CA SER A 314 -2.83 16.90 -13.13
C SER A 314 -1.90 18.15 -13.14
N GLN A 315 -0.64 18.01 -12.70
CA GLN A 315 0.37 19.07 -12.79
C GLN A 315 1.54 18.70 -13.72
N ASP A 316 2.00 19.66 -14.51
CA ASP A 316 3.19 19.53 -15.34
C ASP A 316 4.44 19.23 -14.49
N GLY A 317 5.38 18.45 -15.05
CA GLY A 317 6.58 18.00 -14.35
C GLY A 317 6.33 16.91 -13.31
N THR A 318 5.12 16.34 -13.27
CA THR A 318 4.81 15.15 -12.48
C THR A 318 5.25 13.90 -13.24
N GLY A 319 5.87 12.95 -12.55
CA GLY A 319 6.37 11.73 -13.18
C GLY A 319 6.94 10.74 -12.19
N LEU A 320 7.19 9.52 -12.67
CA LEU A 320 7.94 8.53 -11.90
C LEU A 320 9.39 8.98 -11.76
N LYS A 321 9.96 8.89 -10.57
CA LYS A 321 11.29 9.40 -10.27
C LYS A 321 12.09 8.44 -9.42
N CYS A 322 13.40 8.40 -9.68
CA CYS A 322 14.39 7.73 -8.85
C CYS A 322 15.35 8.74 -8.21
N LEU A 323 15.54 8.64 -6.90
CA LEU A 323 16.55 9.39 -6.14
C LEU A 323 17.54 8.44 -5.49
N ASP A 324 18.79 8.87 -5.31
CA ASP A 324 19.68 8.25 -4.33
C ASP A 324 19.27 8.72 -2.92
N MET A 325 18.97 7.77 -2.02
CA MET A 325 18.44 8.07 -0.69
C MET A 325 19.41 8.92 0.12
N MET A 326 20.71 8.64 0.03
CA MET A 326 21.71 9.20 0.93
C MET A 326 22.12 10.63 0.54
N THR A 327 22.13 10.91 -0.75
CA THR A 327 22.54 12.21 -1.31
C THR A 327 21.34 13.12 -1.61
N GLY A 328 20.16 12.54 -1.84
CA GLY A 328 18.98 13.25 -2.32
C GLY A 328 19.06 13.63 -3.80
N GLU A 329 20.08 13.15 -4.53
CA GLU A 329 20.27 13.42 -5.95
C GLU A 329 19.24 12.67 -6.79
N THR A 330 18.59 13.38 -7.73
CA THR A 330 17.74 12.76 -8.75
C THR A 330 18.61 11.98 -9.74
N LYS A 331 18.34 10.68 -9.89
CA LYS A 331 18.99 9.84 -10.91
C LYS A 331 18.30 9.97 -12.26
N TRP A 332 16.96 9.93 -12.26
CA TRP A 332 16.14 10.13 -13.45
C TRP A 332 14.71 10.52 -13.06
N LEU A 333 14.01 11.14 -14.01
CA LEU A 333 12.58 11.46 -13.97
C LEU A 333 11.97 11.01 -15.30
N GLU A 334 10.90 10.24 -15.23
CA GLU A 334 10.08 9.83 -16.37
C GLU A 334 8.72 10.54 -16.31
N GLU A 335 8.63 11.68 -17.01
CA GLU A 335 7.42 12.49 -17.08
C GLU A 335 6.30 11.83 -17.87
N SER A 336 6.61 10.88 -18.78
CA SER A 336 5.57 10.21 -19.58
C SER A 336 4.64 9.31 -18.75
N VAL A 337 5.04 8.95 -17.53
CA VAL A 337 4.16 8.26 -16.57
C VAL A 337 3.09 9.20 -16.02
N GLY A 338 3.36 10.51 -15.94
CA GLY A 338 2.51 11.48 -15.27
C GLY A 338 2.37 11.17 -13.77
N HIS A 339 1.22 11.54 -13.19
CA HIS A 339 0.89 11.07 -11.85
C HIS A 339 0.58 9.57 -11.88
N GLY A 340 0.73 8.88 -10.75
CA GLY A 340 0.47 7.46 -10.66
C GLY A 340 0.90 6.88 -9.33
N THR A 341 1.13 5.57 -9.35
CA THR A 341 1.54 4.79 -8.19
C THR A 341 2.47 3.66 -8.60
N ALA A 342 3.19 3.07 -7.64
CA ALA A 342 4.08 1.95 -7.92
C ALA A 342 4.11 0.94 -6.77
N THR A 343 4.48 -0.30 -7.12
CA THR A 343 4.82 -1.43 -6.24
C THR A 343 6.00 -2.17 -6.86
N VAL A 344 6.87 -2.77 -6.04
CA VAL A 344 7.96 -3.63 -6.52
C VAL A 344 7.60 -5.10 -6.33
N VAL A 345 7.96 -5.95 -7.29
CA VAL A 345 7.81 -7.41 -7.24
C VAL A 345 9.12 -8.03 -7.71
N GLY A 346 9.87 -8.66 -6.80
CA GLY A 346 11.23 -9.12 -7.10
C GLY A 346 12.11 -7.96 -7.60
N ASP A 347 12.59 -8.06 -8.84
CA ASP A 347 13.39 -7.02 -9.51
C ASP A 347 12.60 -6.12 -10.47
N GLN A 348 11.27 -6.20 -10.45
CA GLN A 348 10.39 -5.45 -11.34
C GLN A 348 9.59 -4.38 -10.60
N LEU A 349 9.41 -3.25 -11.28
CA LEU A 349 8.57 -2.13 -10.87
C LEU A 349 7.25 -2.22 -11.63
N LEU A 350 6.15 -2.32 -10.89
CA LEU A 350 4.80 -2.26 -11.41
C LEU A 350 4.30 -0.84 -11.18
N VAL A 351 4.05 -0.12 -12.26
CA VAL A 351 3.61 1.27 -12.25
C VAL A 351 2.19 1.34 -12.78
N LEU A 352 1.31 2.03 -12.08
CA LEU A 352 -0.06 2.29 -12.53
C LEU A 352 -0.24 3.80 -12.64
N SER A 353 -0.33 4.31 -13.86
CA SER A 353 -0.49 5.75 -14.12
C SER A 353 -1.90 6.23 -13.78
N GLU A 354 -2.06 7.54 -13.62
CA GLU A 354 -3.37 8.16 -13.38
C GLU A 354 -4.36 7.91 -14.52
N GLN A 355 -3.88 7.58 -15.73
CA GLN A 355 -4.72 7.19 -16.88
C GLN A 355 -5.18 5.72 -16.81
N GLY A 356 -4.77 4.95 -15.80
CA GLY A 356 -5.12 3.54 -15.66
C GLY A 356 -4.26 2.60 -16.53
N THR A 357 -3.08 3.07 -16.96
CA THR A 357 -2.10 2.28 -17.70
C THR A 357 -1.18 1.55 -16.73
N LEU A 358 -1.21 0.23 -16.75
CA LEU A 358 -0.25 -0.64 -16.09
C LEU A 358 1.02 -0.71 -16.93
N GLN A 359 2.16 -0.51 -16.29
CA GLN A 359 3.48 -0.68 -16.86
C GLN A 359 4.32 -1.59 -15.97
N ILE A 360 5.13 -2.44 -16.60
CA ILE A 360 6.11 -3.28 -15.91
C ILE A 360 7.47 -2.94 -16.48
N ALA A 361 8.43 -2.63 -15.60
CA ALA A 361 9.81 -2.34 -15.96
C ALA A 361 10.75 -3.00 -14.96
N LYS A 362 12.02 -3.19 -15.31
CA LYS A 362 13.02 -3.55 -14.31
C LYS A 362 13.29 -2.38 -13.36
N VAL A 363 13.41 -2.64 -12.06
CA VAL A 363 13.87 -1.63 -11.09
C VAL A 363 15.34 -1.30 -11.40
N SER A 364 15.62 -0.03 -11.70
CA SER A 364 16.97 0.39 -12.08
C SER A 364 17.23 1.86 -11.74
N PRO A 365 18.37 2.20 -11.11
CA PRO A 365 18.77 3.59 -10.91
C PRO A 365 19.29 4.25 -12.19
N ASN A 366 19.47 3.50 -13.28
CA ASN A 366 20.05 4.01 -14.54
C ASN A 366 19.00 4.46 -15.57
N GLY A 367 17.71 4.24 -15.30
CA GLY A 367 16.61 4.62 -16.18
C GLY A 367 15.37 3.78 -15.94
N TYR A 368 14.32 4.08 -16.70
CA TYR A 368 13.04 3.39 -16.66
C TYR A 368 12.64 3.02 -18.09
N GLU A 369 12.56 1.73 -18.37
CA GLU A 369 12.23 1.18 -19.69
C GLU A 369 11.16 0.09 -19.53
N PRO A 370 9.87 0.41 -19.71
CA PRO A 370 8.81 -0.57 -19.53
C PRO A 370 8.81 -1.61 -20.65
N THR A 371 8.75 -2.88 -20.26
CA THR A 371 8.66 -4.05 -21.14
C THR A 371 7.21 -4.48 -21.40
N LEU A 372 6.28 -4.02 -20.56
CA LEU A 372 4.83 -4.13 -20.76
C LEU A 372 4.19 -2.77 -20.49
N THR A 373 3.24 -2.39 -21.35
CA THR A 373 2.40 -1.20 -21.19
C THR A 373 0.99 -1.53 -21.67
N GLN A 374 -0.01 -1.43 -20.80
CA GLN A 374 -1.39 -1.76 -21.13
C GLN A 374 -2.40 -0.99 -20.27
N GLU A 375 -3.46 -0.47 -20.87
CA GLU A 375 -4.61 0.05 -20.12
C GLU A 375 -5.38 -1.09 -19.44
N VAL A 376 -5.59 -1.00 -18.13
CA VAL A 376 -6.22 -2.07 -17.33
C VAL A 376 -7.42 -1.61 -16.52
N VAL A 377 -7.52 -0.31 -16.22
CA VAL A 377 -8.65 0.32 -15.50
C VAL A 377 -8.92 1.70 -16.08
N SER A 378 -10.07 2.29 -15.77
CA SER A 378 -10.36 3.68 -16.16
C SER A 378 -9.41 4.70 -15.49
N PRO A 379 -9.29 5.92 -16.06
CA PRO A 379 -8.50 7.00 -15.47
C PRO A 379 -8.94 7.41 -14.05
N ARG A 380 -8.12 8.27 -13.43
CA ARG A 380 -8.12 8.69 -12.02
C ARG A 380 -7.72 7.56 -11.09
N VAL A 381 -6.43 7.20 -11.13
CA VAL A 381 -5.83 6.22 -10.22
C VAL A 381 -4.92 6.90 -9.21
N TRP A 382 -5.21 6.72 -7.92
CA TRP A 382 -4.30 7.08 -6.81
C TRP A 382 -3.92 5.88 -5.94
N THR A 383 -4.47 4.70 -6.24
CA THR A 383 -4.25 3.48 -5.46
C THR A 383 -3.11 2.68 -6.06
N VAL A 384 -2.19 2.24 -5.21
CA VAL A 384 -1.09 1.35 -5.60
C VAL A 384 -1.61 0.05 -6.22
N PRO A 385 -1.02 -0.45 -7.32
CA PRO A 385 -1.28 -1.81 -7.78
C PRO A 385 -0.71 -2.78 -6.75
N VAL A 386 -1.44 -3.84 -6.42
CA VAL A 386 -0.98 -4.87 -5.48
C VAL A 386 -0.61 -6.12 -6.24
N PHE A 387 0.51 -6.75 -5.90
CA PHE A 387 0.86 -8.07 -6.39
C PHE A 387 0.80 -9.06 -5.23
N ALA A 388 -0.10 -10.02 -5.33
CA ALA A 388 -0.28 -11.08 -4.35
C ALA A 388 -0.67 -12.38 -5.06
N ASN A 389 -0.07 -13.48 -4.62
CA ASN A 389 -0.36 -14.84 -5.06
C ASN A 389 -0.36 -15.00 -6.59
N GLY A 390 0.62 -14.38 -7.25
CA GLY A 390 0.78 -14.44 -8.70
C GLY A 390 -0.17 -13.53 -9.51
N ARG A 391 -0.94 -12.66 -8.86
CA ARG A 391 -1.90 -11.77 -9.52
C ARG A 391 -1.64 -10.30 -9.22
N ILE A 392 -1.98 -9.45 -10.19
CA ILE A 392 -2.01 -8.00 -10.04
C ILE A 392 -3.44 -7.56 -9.75
N TYR A 393 -3.63 -6.77 -8.70
CA TYR A 393 -4.89 -6.14 -8.35
C TYR A 393 -4.79 -4.64 -8.59
N ALA A 394 -5.70 -4.07 -9.36
CA ALA A 394 -5.71 -2.65 -9.71
C ALA A 394 -7.13 -2.07 -9.60
N ARG A 395 -7.23 -0.82 -9.13
CA ARG A 395 -8.49 -0.08 -9.10
C ARG A 395 -8.36 1.31 -9.72
N SER A 396 -9.48 1.83 -10.21
CA SER A 396 -9.65 3.27 -10.46
C SER A 396 -10.49 3.94 -9.37
N GLY A 397 -10.41 5.27 -9.31
CA GLY A 397 -11.24 6.11 -8.45
C GLY A 397 -12.73 6.03 -8.78
N GLY A 398 -13.06 5.72 -10.04
CA GLY A 398 -14.42 5.57 -10.54
C GLY A 398 -15.06 4.20 -10.25
N GLY A 399 -14.32 3.29 -9.63
CA GLY A 399 -14.84 2.02 -9.12
C GLY A 399 -14.53 0.79 -9.95
N ASP A 400 -13.79 0.90 -11.06
CA ASP A 400 -13.27 -0.30 -11.72
C ASP A 400 -12.28 -1.00 -10.79
N PHE A 401 -12.45 -2.30 -10.58
CA PHE A 401 -11.51 -3.15 -9.87
C PHE A 401 -11.26 -4.42 -10.67
N VAL A 402 -10.00 -4.77 -10.87
CA VAL A 402 -9.59 -5.92 -11.70
C VAL A 402 -8.52 -6.75 -10.97
N ALA A 403 -8.64 -8.07 -11.11
CA ALA A 403 -7.55 -9.01 -10.85
C ALA A 403 -7.00 -9.49 -12.20
N LEU A 404 -5.67 -9.44 -12.35
CA LEU A 404 -4.97 -9.68 -13.61
C LEU A 404 -3.89 -10.75 -13.43
N GLU A 405 -3.62 -11.49 -14.50
CA GLU A 405 -2.42 -12.32 -14.65
C GLU A 405 -1.69 -11.89 -15.93
N ILE A 406 -0.35 -11.94 -15.92
CA ILE A 406 0.43 -11.72 -17.15
C ILE A 406 0.57 -13.06 -17.88
N GLN A 407 0.19 -13.09 -19.16
CA GLN A 407 0.21 -14.27 -20.02
C GLN A 407 1.11 -14.12 -21.24
#